data_AF-A0ABD6APU5-F1
#
_entry.id   AF-A0ABD6APU5-F1
#
_cell.length_a   1.000
_cell.length_b   1.000
_cell.length_c   1.000
_cell.angle_alpha   90.00
_cell.angle_beta   90.00
_cell.angle_gamma   90.00
#
_symmetry.space_group_name_H-M   'P 1'
#
loop_
_entity.id
_entity.type
_entity.pdbx_description
1 polymer ?
#
loop_
_entity_poly.entity_id
_entity_poly.type
_entity_poly.pdbx_seq_one_letter_code
_entity_poly.pdbx_strand_id
1 'polypeptide(L)'
;MSGQLDTDPAVARREPHEEPVTNYDSKSVILRAERHDRIRVENTVTNISPGQSIPDDLTVVKRTSTYFGPKLVMESAGSNYLLTAPGPDSQLVLWHTSEGPDGFRNEWAKLAEVTVAFEEDQPQYDLCPVCGELMKTLEHEREAAFGSCLDTDS
;
A
#
# COMPACT_ATOMS: atom_id res chain seq x y z
N MET A 1 64.41 11.71 -29.15
CA MET A 1 63.25 12.56 -29.45
C MET A 1 62.05 11.89 -28.81
N SER A 2 61.66 12.35 -27.62
CA SER A 2 60.60 11.75 -26.83
C SER A 2 59.38 12.65 -26.92
N GLY A 3 58.30 12.14 -27.52
CA GLY A 3 57.00 12.80 -27.57
C GLY A 3 56.33 12.74 -26.21
N GLN A 4 55.97 13.91 -25.68
CA GLN A 4 55.23 14.08 -24.45
C GLN A 4 53.75 14.24 -24.85
N LEU A 5 52.93 13.22 -24.55
CA LEU A 5 51.48 13.28 -24.71
C LEU A 5 50.90 13.90 -23.44
N ASP A 6 50.45 15.16 -23.56
CA ASP A 6 49.59 15.81 -22.58
C ASP A 6 48.33 14.97 -22.37
N THR A 7 48.11 14.51 -21.14
CA THR A 7 46.85 13.87 -20.74
C THR A 7 46.08 14.86 -19.86
N ASP A 8 44.99 15.34 -20.44
CA ASP A 8 44.03 16.32 -19.95
C ASP A 8 43.40 15.90 -18.59
N PRO A 9 43.46 16.70 -17.51
CA PRO A 9 42.88 16.36 -16.22
C PRO A 9 41.43 16.86 -16.16
N ALA A 10 40.55 16.26 -16.96
CA ALA A 10 39.12 16.59 -16.93
C ALA A 10 38.23 15.34 -16.96
N VAL A 11 38.57 14.32 -16.16
CA VAL A 11 37.59 13.31 -15.76
C VAL A 11 37.00 13.75 -14.43
N ALA A 12 36.01 14.64 -14.51
CA ALA A 12 35.11 14.92 -13.40
C ALA A 12 34.60 13.58 -12.87
N ARG A 13 34.97 13.27 -11.62
CA ARG A 13 34.39 12.15 -10.87
C ARG A 13 32.89 12.39 -10.85
N ARG A 14 32.14 11.65 -11.68
CA ARG A 14 30.70 11.51 -11.49
C ARG A 14 30.54 10.80 -10.16
N GLU A 15 30.10 11.54 -9.15
CA GLU A 15 29.57 10.91 -7.94
C GLU A 15 28.50 9.90 -8.39
N PRO A 16 28.45 8.70 -7.80
CA PRO A 16 27.36 7.79 -8.07
C PRO A 16 26.08 8.55 -7.74
N HIS A 17 25.24 8.77 -8.75
CA HIS A 17 23.87 9.18 -8.51
C HIS A 17 23.26 8.09 -7.63
N GLU A 18 23.05 8.38 -6.35
CA GLU A 18 22.08 7.61 -5.57
C GLU A 18 20.77 7.71 -6.34
N GLU A 19 20.28 6.58 -6.82
CA GLU A 19 18.93 6.50 -7.35
C GLU A 19 17.99 7.06 -6.28
N PRO A 20 17.03 7.93 -6.64
CA PRO A 20 16.10 8.46 -5.66
C PRO A 20 15.32 7.30 -5.05
N VAL A 21 15.72 6.89 -3.84
CA VAL A 21 15.01 5.87 -3.07
C VAL A 21 13.68 6.47 -2.68
N THR A 22 12.67 6.09 -3.44
CA THR A 22 11.31 6.50 -3.23
C THR A 22 10.62 5.38 -2.47
N ASN A 23 10.06 5.71 -1.30
CA ASN A 23 9.25 4.80 -0.46
C ASN A 23 7.91 4.44 -1.14
N TYR A 24 7.93 4.00 -2.41
CA TYR A 24 6.73 3.61 -3.15
C TYR A 24 6.12 2.30 -2.64
N ASP A 25 6.86 1.50 -1.88
CA ASP A 25 6.45 0.15 -1.48
C ASP A 25 5.16 0.15 -0.67
N SER A 26 5.01 1.03 0.32
CA SER A 26 3.77 1.11 1.10
C SER A 26 2.56 1.56 0.27
N LYS A 27 2.76 2.40 -0.75
CA LYS A 27 1.68 2.79 -1.66
C LYS A 27 1.31 1.64 -2.60
N SER A 28 2.23 0.75 -2.93
CA SER A 28 1.90 -0.47 -3.64
C SER A 28 0.96 -1.36 -2.82
N VAL A 29 1.17 -1.42 -1.49
CA VAL A 29 0.30 -2.18 -0.57
C VAL A 29 -1.12 -1.64 -0.62
N ILE A 30 -1.34 -0.34 -0.41
CA ILE A 30 -2.71 0.20 -0.41
C ILE A 30 -3.41 0.06 -1.76
N LEU A 31 -2.65 0.10 -2.86
CA LEU A 31 -3.20 -0.06 -4.20
C LEU A 31 -3.62 -1.50 -4.48
N ARG A 32 -2.87 -2.48 -3.99
CA ARG A 32 -3.03 -3.91 -4.30
C ARG A 32 -3.80 -4.71 -3.26
N ALA A 33 -3.79 -4.30 -2.00
CA ALA A 33 -4.33 -5.11 -0.93
C ALA A 33 -5.84 -5.29 -1.07
N GLU A 34 -6.28 -6.54 -0.96
CA GLU A 34 -7.66 -6.98 -1.03
C GLU A 34 -8.12 -7.58 0.30
N ARG A 35 -9.40 -7.93 0.38
CA ARG A 35 -9.97 -8.51 1.60
C ARG A 35 -9.24 -9.79 2.00
N HIS A 36 -8.97 -9.92 3.29
CA HIS A 36 -8.21 -10.96 3.98
C HIS A 36 -6.69 -10.89 3.86
N ASP A 37 -6.16 -9.94 3.10
CA ASP A 37 -4.71 -9.72 3.08
C ASP A 37 -4.21 -9.26 4.44
N ARG A 38 -3.02 -9.72 4.80
CA ARG A 38 -2.34 -9.37 6.04
C ARG A 38 -1.27 -8.33 5.74
N ILE A 39 -1.35 -7.21 6.45
CA ILE A 39 -0.49 -6.04 6.29
C ILE A 39 0.25 -5.82 7.61
N ARG A 40 1.57 -5.67 7.52
CA ARG A 40 2.43 -5.30 8.64
C ARG A 40 2.79 -3.82 8.58
N VAL A 41 2.71 -3.15 9.72
CA VAL A 41 3.27 -1.81 9.92
C VAL A 41 4.78 -1.97 10.15
N GLU A 42 5.58 -1.43 9.24
CA GLU A 42 7.04 -1.53 9.32
C GLU A 42 7.65 -0.40 10.15
N ASN A 43 7.21 0.83 9.89
CA ASN A 43 7.64 1.99 10.66
C ASN A 43 6.49 2.96 10.90
N THR A 44 6.48 3.55 12.09
CA THR A 44 5.70 4.74 12.39
C THR A 44 6.55 5.97 12.09
N VAL A 45 6.15 6.74 11.08
CA VAL A 45 6.83 7.97 10.67
C VAL A 45 6.51 9.11 11.63
N THR A 46 5.22 9.28 11.93
CA THR A 46 4.73 10.31 12.86
C THR A 46 3.64 9.72 13.74
N ASN A 47 3.80 9.79 15.07
CA ASN A 47 2.73 9.45 16.01
C ASN A 47 1.88 10.70 16.29
N ILE A 48 0.63 10.69 15.84
CA ILE A 48 -0.29 11.84 15.95
C ILE A 48 -1.08 11.78 17.26
N SER A 49 -1.40 10.57 17.73
CA SER A 49 -2.17 10.33 18.96
C SER A 49 -1.28 9.66 20.03
N PRO A 50 -0.39 10.42 20.70
CA PRO A 50 0.54 9.88 21.68
C PRO A 50 -0.21 9.25 22.86
N GLY A 51 0.04 7.97 23.13
CA GLY A 51 -0.63 7.20 24.18
C GLY A 51 -1.54 6.08 23.66
N GLN A 52 -1.86 6.08 22.35
CA GLN A 52 -2.47 4.93 21.71
C GLN A 52 -1.41 4.01 21.08
N SER A 53 -1.58 2.71 21.26
CA SER A 53 -0.74 1.69 20.63
C SER A 53 -1.06 1.58 19.14
N ILE A 54 -0.03 1.61 18.31
CA ILE A 54 -0.13 1.30 16.88
C ILE A 54 0.02 -0.22 16.75
N PRO A 55 -0.94 -0.92 16.11
CA PRO A 55 -0.83 -2.35 15.89
C PRO A 55 0.27 -2.67 14.87
N ASP A 56 1.02 -3.75 15.11
CA ASP A 56 2.07 -4.21 14.19
C ASP A 56 1.47 -4.94 12.98
N ASP A 57 0.44 -5.77 13.19
CA ASP A 57 -0.20 -6.56 12.14
C ASP A 57 -1.70 -6.27 12.05
N LEU A 58 -2.19 -6.19 10.82
CA LEU A 58 -3.56 -5.80 10.45
C LEU A 58 -4.08 -6.72 9.35
N THR A 59 -5.35 -7.11 9.43
CA THR A 59 -6.02 -7.88 8.36
C THR A 59 -7.05 -7.01 7.65
N VAL A 60 -7.03 -6.99 6.32
CA VAL A 60 -7.98 -6.20 5.52
C VAL A 60 -9.37 -6.81 5.60
N VAL A 61 -10.33 -6.07 6.15
CA VAL A 61 -11.74 -6.49 6.25
C VAL A 61 -12.50 -6.02 5.01
N LYS A 62 -12.19 -4.83 4.51
CA LYS A 62 -12.88 -4.22 3.37
C LYS A 62 -11.99 -3.23 2.63
N ARG A 63 -11.98 -3.34 1.31
CA ARG A 63 -11.45 -2.34 0.39
C ARG A 63 -12.57 -1.48 -0.19
N THR A 64 -12.35 -0.18 -0.31
CA THR A 64 -13.25 0.74 -1.00
C THR A 64 -12.44 1.64 -1.92
N SER A 65 -12.67 1.53 -3.24
CA SER A 65 -12.08 2.42 -4.23
C SER A 65 -12.78 3.79 -4.20
N THR A 66 -12.02 4.87 -4.12
CA THR A 66 -12.55 6.24 -4.16
C THR A 66 -11.79 7.07 -5.19
N TYR A 67 -12.34 8.24 -5.55
CA TYR A 67 -11.67 9.17 -6.47
C TYR A 67 -10.25 9.57 -6.00
N PHE A 68 -10.02 9.63 -4.69
CA PHE A 68 -8.73 10.03 -4.09
C PHE A 68 -7.79 8.84 -3.82
N GLY A 69 -8.15 7.65 -4.30
CA GLY A 69 -7.44 6.40 -4.04
C GLY A 69 -8.22 5.43 -3.14
N PRO A 70 -7.74 4.20 -3.00
CA PRO A 70 -8.38 3.19 -2.16
C PRO A 70 -8.30 3.53 -0.68
N LYS A 71 -9.29 3.02 0.05
CA LYS A 71 -9.34 3.02 1.52
C LYS A 71 -9.48 1.57 1.98
N LEU A 72 -8.69 1.20 3.00
CA LEU A 72 -8.75 -0.13 3.58
C LEU A 72 -9.28 -0.03 5.01
N VAL A 73 -10.41 -0.67 5.28
CA VAL A 73 -10.84 -0.97 6.64
C VAL A 73 -10.16 -2.28 7.02
N MET A 74 -9.48 -2.27 8.15
CA MET A 74 -8.68 -3.38 8.64
C MET A 74 -9.02 -3.64 10.11
N GLU A 75 -8.75 -4.86 10.58
CA GLU A 75 -8.92 -5.23 11.97
C GLU A 75 -7.60 -5.71 12.58
N SER A 76 -7.44 -5.44 13.88
CA SER A 76 -6.40 -6.03 14.72
C SER A 76 -6.90 -6.11 16.15
N ALA A 77 -6.72 -7.28 16.79
CA ALA A 77 -7.12 -7.55 18.18
C ALA A 77 -8.57 -7.12 18.53
N GLY A 78 -9.52 -7.23 17.59
CA GLY A 78 -10.92 -6.84 17.78
C GLY A 78 -11.22 -5.34 17.64
N SER A 79 -10.22 -4.53 17.31
CA SER A 79 -10.38 -3.10 16.99
C SER A 79 -10.32 -2.85 15.49
N ASN A 80 -11.05 -1.84 15.03
CA ASN A 80 -11.07 -1.44 13.62
C ASN A 80 -10.14 -0.26 13.36
N TYR A 81 -9.43 -0.35 12.24
CA TYR A 81 -8.51 0.64 11.74
C TYR A 81 -8.85 0.98 10.30
N LEU A 82 -8.49 2.19 9.88
CA LEU A 82 -8.65 2.64 8.50
C LEU A 82 -7.28 3.09 7.99
N LEU A 83 -6.89 2.62 6.80
CA LEU A 83 -5.67 3.05 6.10
C LEU A 83 -6.04 3.85 4.86
N THR A 84 -5.37 4.98 4.69
CA THR A 84 -5.58 5.90 3.56
C THR A 84 -4.25 6.40 3.04
N ALA A 85 -4.18 6.73 1.74
CA ALA A 85 -3.05 7.41 1.12
C ALA A 85 -3.43 8.86 0.78
N PRO A 86 -3.14 9.84 1.65
CA PRO A 86 -3.48 11.24 1.40
C PRO A 86 -2.54 11.91 0.38
N GLY A 87 -2.60 11.46 -0.87
CA GLY A 87 -1.91 12.08 -2.01
C GLY A 87 -0.60 11.41 -2.43
N PRO A 88 0.00 11.91 -3.53
CA PRO A 88 1.12 11.26 -4.22
C PRO A 88 2.45 11.32 -3.47
N ASP A 89 2.65 12.30 -2.58
CA ASP A 89 3.93 12.51 -1.87
C ASP A 89 3.85 12.25 -0.35
N SER A 90 2.67 11.92 0.19
CA SER A 90 2.49 11.67 1.63
C SER A 90 2.76 10.21 2.01
N GLN A 91 3.09 9.98 3.28
CA GLN A 91 3.02 8.65 3.90
C GLN A 91 1.56 8.16 3.98
N LEU A 92 1.36 6.87 4.25
CA LEU A 92 0.02 6.36 4.55
C LEU A 92 -0.40 6.86 5.93
N VAL A 93 -1.69 7.18 6.08
CA VAL A 93 -2.26 7.57 7.35
C VAL A 93 -3.14 6.47 7.87
N LEU A 94 -2.80 6.00 9.08
CA LEU A 94 -3.56 5.07 9.88
C LEU A 94 -4.51 5.84 10.80
N TRP A 95 -5.76 5.40 10.83
CA TRP A 95 -6.82 5.95 11.66
C TRP A 95 -7.36 4.85 12.56
N HIS A 96 -7.85 5.23 13.73
CA HIS A 96 -8.52 4.33 14.67
C HIS A 96 -9.97 4.78 14.84
N THR A 97 -10.83 3.83 15.19
CA THR A 97 -12.19 4.16 15.64
C THR A 97 -12.12 4.80 17.03
N SER A 98 -12.66 6.01 17.17
CA SER A 98 -12.90 6.67 18.45
C SER A 98 -14.39 6.69 18.76
N GLU A 99 -14.76 6.63 20.03
CA GLU A 99 -16.13 6.92 20.45
C GLU A 99 -16.46 8.36 20.07
N GLY A 100 -17.51 8.56 19.28
CA GLY A 100 -18.00 9.88 18.94
C GLY A 100 -18.60 10.60 20.16
N PRO A 101 -18.79 11.93 20.09
CA PRO A 101 -19.27 12.74 21.20
C PRO A 101 -20.63 12.31 21.75
N ASP A 102 -21.44 11.64 20.92
CA ASP A 102 -22.77 11.16 21.28
C ASP A 102 -22.76 9.69 21.78
N GLY A 103 -21.64 8.99 21.76
CA GLY A 103 -21.51 7.58 22.17
C GLY A 103 -22.20 6.56 21.24
N PHE A 104 -22.89 7.01 20.18
CA PHE A 104 -23.63 6.16 19.24
C PHE A 104 -22.96 5.95 17.88
N ARG A 105 -22.04 6.84 17.48
CA ARG A 105 -21.32 6.76 16.20
C ARG A 105 -19.84 6.68 16.47
N ASN A 106 -19.18 5.68 15.90
CA ASN A 106 -17.73 5.63 15.88
C ASN A 106 -17.23 6.68 14.87
N GLU A 107 -16.39 7.58 15.34
CA GLU A 107 -15.67 8.52 14.50
C GLU A 107 -14.28 7.95 14.14
N TRP A 108 -13.68 8.45 13.07
CA TRP A 108 -12.31 8.09 12.71
C TRP A 108 -11.37 9.20 13.14
N ALA A 109 -10.40 8.87 13.98
CA ALA A 109 -9.37 9.80 14.42
C ALA A 109 -7.99 9.36 13.91
N LYS A 110 -7.17 10.33 13.48
CA LYS A 110 -5.80 10.07 13.00
C LYS A 110 -4.97 9.48 14.13
N LEU A 111 -4.40 8.30 13.89
CA LEU A 111 -3.53 7.63 14.84
C LEU A 111 -2.06 7.96 14.52
N ALA A 112 -1.65 7.69 13.29
CA ALA A 112 -0.25 7.82 12.89
C ALA A 112 -0.08 7.93 11.37
N GLU A 113 1.09 8.42 10.96
CA GLU A 113 1.64 8.21 9.63
C GLU A 113 2.55 6.99 9.66
N VAL A 114 2.33 6.04 8.75
CA VAL A 114 2.98 4.73 8.76
C VAL A 114 3.49 4.33 7.40
N THR A 115 4.50 3.48 7.41
CA THR A 115 4.90 2.63 6.28
C THR A 115 4.43 1.21 6.57
N VAL A 116 3.99 0.53 5.52
CA VAL A 116 3.44 -0.82 5.60
C VAL A 116 3.99 -1.72 4.49
N ALA A 117 3.97 -3.02 4.75
CA ALA A 117 4.29 -4.09 3.82
C ALA A 117 3.24 -5.22 3.92
N PHE A 118 3.18 -6.09 2.91
CA PHE A 118 2.44 -7.35 3.06
C PHE A 118 3.20 -8.29 4.02
N GLU A 119 2.47 -9.03 4.84
CA GLU A 119 3.09 -9.98 5.79
C GLU A 119 3.65 -11.22 5.08
N GLU A 120 3.02 -11.64 3.98
CA GLU A 120 3.40 -12.79 3.16
C GLU A 120 3.75 -12.33 1.74
N ASP A 121 4.46 -13.19 0.98
CA ASP A 121 4.66 -12.98 -0.45
C ASP A 121 3.29 -12.77 -1.11
N GLN A 122 3.14 -11.67 -1.85
CA GLN A 122 1.89 -11.36 -2.53
C GLN A 122 1.47 -12.57 -3.38
N PRO A 123 0.20 -13.02 -3.33
CA PRO A 123 -0.29 -13.83 -4.43
C PRO A 123 -0.06 -13.02 -5.71
N GLN A 124 0.68 -13.58 -6.67
CA GLN A 124 0.64 -13.03 -8.01
C GLN A 124 -0.82 -13.14 -8.46
N TYR A 125 -1.49 -12.00 -8.54
CA TYR A 125 -2.83 -11.97 -9.11
C TYR A 125 -2.65 -12.23 -10.59
N ASP A 126 -2.91 -13.47 -10.99
CA ASP A 126 -2.99 -13.82 -12.39
C ASP A 126 -4.02 -12.91 -13.06
N LEU A 127 -3.71 -12.52 -14.30
CA LEU A 127 -4.72 -11.92 -15.15
C LEU A 127 -5.60 -13.05 -15.66
N CYS A 128 -6.91 -12.84 -15.62
CA CYS A 128 -7.83 -13.74 -16.28
C CYS A 128 -7.50 -13.76 -17.77
N PRO A 129 -7.16 -14.91 -18.37
CA PRO A 129 -6.80 -14.98 -19.78
C PRO A 129 -8.00 -14.73 -20.71
N VAL A 130 -9.21 -14.64 -20.16
CA VAL A 130 -10.47 -14.46 -20.90
C VAL A 130 -10.86 -12.98 -20.98
N CYS A 131 -10.93 -12.28 -19.85
CA CYS A 131 -11.35 -10.87 -19.80
C CYS A 131 -10.18 -9.89 -19.63
N GLY A 132 -8.98 -10.37 -19.30
CA GLY A 132 -7.80 -9.52 -19.06
C GLY A 132 -7.83 -8.76 -17.73
N GLU A 133 -8.87 -8.93 -16.92
CA GLU A 133 -8.97 -8.37 -15.57
C GLU A 133 -8.14 -9.17 -14.56
N LEU A 134 -7.75 -8.51 -13.47
CA LEU A 134 -7.17 -9.20 -12.31
C LEU A 134 -8.15 -10.27 -11.80
N MET A 135 -7.64 -11.42 -11.39
CA MET A 135 -8.44 -12.49 -10.81
C MET A 135 -9.02 -12.06 -9.45
N LYS A 136 -10.33 -11.76 -9.44
CA LYS A 136 -11.02 -11.08 -8.32
C LYS A 136 -11.61 -12.04 -7.28
N THR A 137 -12.06 -13.23 -7.70
CA THR A 137 -12.77 -14.18 -6.83
C THR A 137 -12.51 -15.63 -7.27
N LEU A 138 -12.76 -16.61 -6.37
CA LEU A 138 -12.72 -18.04 -6.71
C LEU A 138 -13.76 -18.41 -7.79
N GLU A 139 -14.86 -17.66 -7.88
CA GLU A 139 -15.87 -17.82 -8.93
C GLU A 139 -15.35 -17.33 -10.29
N HIS A 140 -14.71 -16.15 -10.31
CA HIS A 140 -14.00 -15.63 -11.48
C HIS A 140 -12.91 -16.61 -11.94
N GLU A 141 -12.22 -17.28 -11.01
CA GLU A 141 -11.23 -18.33 -11.34
C GLU A 141 -11.84 -19.54 -12.02
N ARG A 142 -12.95 -20.03 -11.51
CA ARG A 142 -13.68 -21.15 -12.12
C ARG A 142 -14.21 -20.76 -13.49
N GLU A 143 -14.80 -19.58 -13.62
CA GLU A 143 -15.32 -19.05 -14.87
C GLU A 143 -14.23 -18.87 -15.93
N ALA A 144 -13.07 -18.31 -15.54
CA ALA A 144 -11.90 -18.18 -16.40
C ALA A 144 -11.40 -19.54 -16.89
N ALA A 145 -11.36 -20.56 -16.02
CA ALA A 145 -10.96 -21.93 -16.39
C ALA A 145 -11.90 -22.58 -17.42
N PHE A 146 -13.17 -22.16 -17.46
CA PHE A 146 -14.15 -22.61 -18.45
C PHE A 146 -14.30 -21.65 -19.65
N GLY A 147 -13.48 -20.59 -19.74
CA GLY A 147 -13.53 -19.63 -20.83
C GLY A 147 -14.74 -18.68 -20.79
N SER A 148 -15.43 -18.59 -19.67
CA SER A 148 -16.72 -17.90 -19.54
C SER A 148 -16.66 -16.85 -18.43
N CYS A 149 -15.75 -15.88 -18.54
CA CYS A 149 -15.77 -14.73 -17.63
C CYS A 149 -16.82 -13.72 -18.13
N LEU A 150 -17.80 -13.39 -17.30
CA LEU A 150 -18.69 -12.27 -17.56
C LEU A 150 -17.90 -10.98 -17.29
N ASP A 151 -17.75 -10.15 -18.31
CA ASP A 151 -17.19 -8.81 -18.17
C ASP A 151 -18.17 -8.00 -17.31
N THR A 152 -17.92 -7.88 -16.00
CA THR A 152 -18.79 -7.14 -15.07
C THR A 152 -18.48 -5.64 -15.05
N ASP A 153 -18.27 -5.04 -16.22
CA ASP A 153 -18.32 -3.58 -16.40
C ASP A 153 -19.65 -3.19 -17.07
N SER A 154 -20.76 -3.40 -16.34
CA SER A 154 -22.09 -2.88 -16.67
C SER A 154 -22.82 -2.36 -15.45
#